data_AF-A0A0D2NV99-F1
#
_entry.id   AF-A0A0D2NV99-F1
#
_cell.length_a   1.000
_cell.length_b   1.000
_cell.length_c   1.000
_cell.angle_alpha   90.00
_cell.angle_beta   90.00
_cell.angle_gamma   90.00
#
_symmetry.space_group_name_H-M   'P 1'
#
loop_
_entity.id
_entity.type
_entity.pdbx_description
1 polymer ?
#
loop_
_entity_poly.entity_id
_entity_poly.type
_entity_poly.pdbx_seq_one_letter_code
_entity_poly.pdbx_strand_id
1 'polypeptide(L)'
;RIYDELYTCDAMYDAHEELQKQCSEPGCTLERVVVSMMLWSDSTHLASFGTASLWPIYLYFGNQSKYLRGKPKAGACHHLAYIPKLPPDFWDFYFALTGNGPPEEVLTHCRRELMHAVWALLLDKDFMHAYEHGIVIECPDGVFRRFYPRIFTYSADYPEKILLATIRNFGLCPCPRCFISKDKIPDVGKVYDDRRRNTASRIDSTARNFDINTARKFIYENGEGVKSAAVERVLRDKSFVPTTNAFSSLLHFGFNLFQMLVPDFMHEF
;
A
#
# COMPACT_ATOMS: atom_id res chain seq x y z
N ARG A 1 -17.46 10.11 -21.52
CA ARG A 1 -17.35 8.73 -20.99
C ARG A 1 -17.94 8.76 -19.57
N ILE A 2 -18.77 7.79 -19.19
CA ILE A 2 -19.34 7.74 -17.84
C ILE A 2 -18.32 7.00 -16.96
N TYR A 3 -17.86 7.64 -15.88
CA TYR A 3 -17.02 7.01 -14.87
C TYR A 3 -17.93 6.32 -13.85
N ASP A 4 -18.05 4.99 -13.92
CA ASP A 4 -19.02 4.25 -13.12
C ASP A 4 -18.39 3.12 -12.32
N GLU A 5 -17.65 2.26 -13.01
CA GLU A 5 -17.11 1.00 -12.49
C GLU A 5 -15.61 0.90 -12.76
N LEU A 6 -14.89 0.17 -11.90
CA LEU A 6 -13.45 0.03 -12.06
C LEU A 6 -13.12 -0.67 -13.39
N TYR A 7 -13.89 -1.68 -13.80
CA TYR A 7 -13.67 -2.35 -15.08
C TYR A 7 -13.95 -1.47 -16.32
N THR A 8 -14.50 -0.27 -16.15
CA THR A 8 -14.72 0.71 -17.22
C THR A 8 -13.70 1.85 -17.22
N CYS A 9 -12.80 1.90 -16.22
CA CYS A 9 -11.82 2.96 -16.07
C CYS A 9 -10.64 2.79 -17.03
N ASP A 10 -9.96 3.90 -17.33
CA ASP A 10 -8.81 3.90 -18.23
C ASP A 10 -7.68 3.00 -17.67
N ALA A 11 -7.46 2.99 -16.36
CA ALA A 11 -6.44 2.13 -15.75
C ALA A 11 -6.72 0.63 -15.97
N MET A 12 -7.98 0.18 -15.97
CA MET A 12 -8.29 -1.22 -16.27
C MET A 12 -8.06 -1.53 -17.75
N TYR A 13 -8.44 -0.59 -18.62
CA TYR A 13 -8.21 -0.71 -20.05
C TYR A 13 -6.71 -0.82 -20.36
N ASP A 14 -5.91 0.06 -19.77
CA ASP A 14 -4.45 0.07 -19.93
C ASP A 14 -3.82 -1.23 -19.41
N ALA A 15 -4.21 -1.68 -18.20
CA ALA A 15 -3.73 -2.94 -17.65
C ALA A 15 -4.12 -4.16 -18.51
N HIS A 16 -5.32 -4.15 -19.11
CA HIS A 16 -5.76 -5.18 -20.03
C HIS A 16 -4.93 -5.17 -21.32
N GLU A 17 -4.74 -4.00 -21.94
CA GLU A 17 -3.94 -3.82 -23.16
C GLU A 17 -2.47 -4.22 -22.94
N GLU A 18 -1.87 -3.81 -21.83
CA GLU A 18 -0.52 -4.19 -21.44
C GLU A 18 -0.39 -5.72 -21.31
N LEU A 19 -1.33 -6.36 -20.61
CA LEU A 19 -1.37 -7.81 -20.50
C LEU A 19 -1.51 -8.49 -21.86
N GLN A 20 -2.35 -7.96 -22.76
CA GLN A 20 -2.53 -8.57 -24.08
C GLN A 20 -1.29 -8.43 -24.97
N LYS A 21 -0.47 -7.39 -24.78
CA LYS A 21 0.79 -7.18 -25.53
C LYS A 21 1.95 -8.04 -25.03
N GLN A 22 1.89 -8.56 -23.81
CA GLN A 22 2.91 -9.44 -23.27
C GLN A 22 2.96 -10.78 -24.03
N CYS A 23 4.13 -11.43 -24.01
CA CYS A 23 4.25 -12.79 -24.53
C CYS A 23 3.37 -13.73 -23.71
N SER A 24 2.67 -14.65 -24.39
CA SER A 24 1.91 -15.68 -23.69
C SER A 24 2.85 -16.67 -23.00
N GLU A 25 2.38 -17.28 -21.92
CA GLU A 25 3.07 -18.41 -21.30
C GLU A 25 3.33 -19.52 -22.33
N PRO A 26 4.51 -20.17 -22.30
CA PRO A 26 4.86 -21.21 -23.27
C PRO A 26 3.79 -22.30 -23.37
N GLY A 27 3.23 -22.50 -24.57
CA GLY A 27 2.19 -23.49 -24.83
C GLY A 27 0.80 -23.13 -24.30
N CYS A 28 0.60 -21.94 -23.75
CA CYS A 28 -0.70 -21.50 -23.24
C CYS A 28 -1.45 -20.65 -24.27
N THR A 29 -2.66 -21.09 -24.61
CA THR A 29 -3.58 -20.41 -25.54
C THR A 29 -4.84 -19.88 -24.85
N LEU A 30 -4.86 -19.89 -23.51
CA LEU A 30 -6.01 -19.49 -22.72
C LEU A 30 -6.25 -17.98 -22.81
N GLU A 31 -7.51 -17.57 -22.69
CA GLU A 31 -7.87 -16.17 -22.52
C GLU A 31 -7.19 -15.60 -21.26
N ARG A 32 -6.57 -14.42 -21.41
CA ARG A 32 -5.88 -13.74 -20.32
C ARG A 32 -6.76 -12.65 -19.74
N VAL A 33 -7.03 -12.74 -18.44
CA VAL A 33 -7.96 -11.88 -17.72
C VAL A 33 -7.23 -11.13 -16.62
N VAL A 34 -7.41 -9.81 -16.56
CA VAL A 34 -6.93 -9.00 -15.42
C VAL A 34 -7.88 -9.18 -14.25
N VAL A 35 -7.34 -9.55 -13.09
CA VAL A 35 -8.06 -9.56 -11.81
C VAL A 35 -7.71 -8.28 -11.08
N SER A 36 -8.68 -7.37 -11.06
CA SER A 36 -8.53 -6.07 -10.42
C SER A 36 -8.74 -6.18 -8.91
N MET A 37 -7.65 -6.14 -8.17
CA MET A 37 -7.64 -6.18 -6.71
C MET A 37 -7.80 -4.79 -6.13
N MET A 38 -8.81 -4.62 -5.29
CA MET A 38 -9.07 -3.40 -4.54
C MET A 38 -8.94 -3.71 -3.06
N LEU A 39 -8.01 -3.05 -2.38
CA LEU A 39 -7.67 -3.28 -0.98
C LEU A 39 -8.29 -2.19 -0.09
N TRP A 40 -8.71 -2.60 1.10
CA TRP A 40 -9.05 -1.71 2.19
C TRP A 40 -8.42 -2.19 3.46
N SER A 41 -8.10 -1.27 4.35
CA SER A 41 -7.93 -1.60 5.75
C SER A 41 -8.41 -0.44 6.61
N ASP A 42 -8.93 -0.81 7.77
CA ASP A 42 -9.54 0.12 8.72
C ASP A 42 -9.32 -0.45 10.13
N SER A 43 -8.63 0.28 10.99
CA SER A 43 -8.38 -0.15 12.35
C SER A 43 -9.67 -0.03 13.17
N THR A 44 -10.23 -1.16 13.58
CA THR A 44 -11.52 -1.21 14.26
C THR A 44 -11.34 -1.59 15.74
N HIS A 45 -11.96 -0.81 16.63
CA HIS A 45 -12.09 -1.17 18.03
C HIS A 45 -13.18 -2.25 18.18
N LEU A 46 -12.83 -3.42 18.72
CA LEU A 46 -13.78 -4.54 18.85
C LEU A 46 -14.73 -4.41 20.06
N ALA A 47 -14.41 -3.54 21.02
CA ALA A 47 -15.22 -3.34 22.22
C ALA A 47 -15.17 -1.88 22.69
N SER A 48 -16.32 -1.33 23.09
CA SER A 48 -16.42 -0.01 23.74
C SER A 48 -15.79 0.01 25.14
N PHE A 49 -15.67 -1.16 25.77
CA PHE A 49 -14.99 -1.36 27.06
C PHE A 49 -14.07 -2.59 26.95
N GLY A 50 -12.89 -2.38 26.35
CA GLY A 50 -11.84 -3.39 26.19
C GLY A 50 -10.67 -2.85 25.37
N THR A 51 -9.48 -3.45 25.51
CA THR A 51 -8.26 -3.06 24.75
C THR A 51 -8.13 -3.79 23.41
N ALA A 52 -9.05 -4.73 23.13
CA ALA A 52 -9.07 -5.52 21.91
C ALA A 52 -9.41 -4.64 20.70
N SER A 53 -8.48 -4.60 19.75
CA SER A 53 -8.64 -3.97 18.44
C SER A 53 -8.37 -5.00 17.37
N LEU A 54 -9.09 -4.90 16.26
CA LEU A 54 -8.82 -5.67 15.06
C LEU A 54 -8.34 -4.71 13.98
N TRP A 55 -7.40 -5.16 13.16
CA TRP A 55 -6.99 -4.40 12.00
C TRP A 55 -7.07 -5.28 10.75
N PRO A 56 -8.28 -5.45 10.20
CA PRO A 56 -8.50 -6.26 9.01
C PRO A 56 -7.92 -5.62 7.75
N ILE A 57 -7.43 -6.46 6.85
CA ILE A 57 -7.21 -6.15 5.44
C ILE A 57 -8.33 -6.84 4.64
N TYR A 58 -9.07 -6.05 3.88
CA TYR A 58 -10.14 -6.50 3.00
C TYR A 58 -9.70 -6.43 1.54
N LEU A 59 -10.21 -7.37 0.76
CA LEU A 59 -10.08 -7.41 -0.70
C LEU A 59 -11.46 -7.47 -1.34
N TYR A 60 -11.68 -6.59 -2.30
CA TYR A 60 -12.76 -6.71 -3.26
C TYR A 60 -12.18 -6.83 -4.67
N PHE A 61 -12.95 -7.47 -5.56
CA PHE A 61 -12.63 -7.51 -6.97
C PHE A 61 -13.35 -6.40 -7.73
N GLY A 62 -12.57 -5.55 -8.39
CA GLY A 62 -13.07 -4.50 -9.27
C GLY A 62 -13.79 -5.04 -10.51
N ASN A 63 -13.63 -6.33 -10.82
CA ASN A 63 -14.33 -7.06 -11.89
C ASN A 63 -15.83 -7.27 -11.58
N GLN A 64 -16.23 -7.18 -10.31
CA GLN A 64 -17.64 -7.23 -9.92
C GLN A 64 -18.27 -5.84 -10.04
N SER A 65 -19.61 -5.74 -10.07
CA SER A 65 -20.26 -4.43 -10.01
C SER A 65 -20.21 -3.84 -8.60
N LYS A 66 -20.06 -2.52 -8.48
CA LYS A 66 -20.17 -1.80 -7.20
C LYS A 66 -21.51 -2.04 -6.50
N TYR A 67 -22.58 -2.29 -7.25
CA TYR A 67 -23.88 -2.61 -6.67
C TYR A 67 -23.92 -3.99 -6.00
N LEU A 68 -23.08 -4.93 -6.46
CA LEU A 68 -22.90 -6.22 -5.78
C LEU A 68 -21.95 -6.07 -4.60
N ARG A 69 -20.84 -5.34 -4.76
CA ARG A 69 -19.91 -5.04 -3.66
C ARG A 69 -20.60 -4.33 -2.49
N GLY A 70 -21.51 -3.41 -2.78
CA GLY A 70 -22.28 -2.67 -1.78
C GLY A 70 -23.41 -3.46 -1.11
N LYS A 71 -23.66 -4.72 -1.50
CA LYS A 71 -24.66 -5.58 -0.86
C LYS A 71 -23.98 -6.49 0.16
N PRO A 72 -24.20 -6.31 1.48
CA PRO A 72 -23.52 -7.10 2.52
C PRO A 72 -23.70 -8.61 2.38
N LYS A 73 -24.85 -9.05 1.87
CA LYS A 73 -25.17 -10.47 1.68
C LYS A 73 -24.58 -11.09 0.41
N ALA A 74 -23.92 -10.31 -0.45
CA ALA A 74 -23.36 -10.81 -1.71
C ALA A 74 -22.01 -11.55 -1.55
N GLY A 75 -21.38 -11.47 -0.36
CA GLY A 75 -20.10 -12.14 -0.11
C GLY A 75 -18.93 -11.60 -0.95
N ALA A 76 -19.04 -10.37 -1.47
CA ALA A 76 -18.04 -9.73 -2.32
C ALA A 76 -16.81 -9.16 -1.57
N CYS A 77 -16.88 -9.13 -0.23
CA CYS A 77 -15.82 -8.66 0.65
C CYS A 77 -15.04 -9.86 1.20
N HIS A 78 -13.76 -9.95 0.87
CA HIS A 78 -12.88 -11.03 1.32
C HIS A 78 -11.92 -10.52 2.40
N HIS A 79 -11.85 -11.21 3.54
CA HIS A 79 -10.84 -10.92 4.56
C HIS A 79 -9.53 -11.59 4.14
N LEU A 80 -8.46 -10.81 3.96
CA LEU A 80 -7.14 -11.33 3.60
C LEU A 80 -6.28 -11.63 4.83
N ALA A 81 -6.23 -10.70 5.77
CA ALA A 81 -5.36 -10.79 6.93
C ALA A 81 -5.84 -9.89 8.06
N TYR A 82 -5.28 -10.11 9.25
CA TYR A 82 -5.46 -9.25 10.41
C TYR A 82 -4.09 -8.81 10.91
N ILE A 83 -3.86 -7.50 10.94
CA ILE A 83 -2.58 -6.91 11.32
C ILE A 83 -2.53 -6.89 12.85
N PRO A 84 -1.54 -7.59 13.46
CA PRO A 84 -1.42 -7.59 14.90
C PRO A 84 -0.90 -6.24 15.41
N LYS A 85 -1.15 -5.95 16.67
CA LYS A 85 -0.43 -4.89 17.39
C LYS A 85 0.98 -5.35 17.74
N LEU A 86 1.84 -4.41 18.12
CA LEU A 86 3.08 -4.78 18.80
C LEU A 86 2.74 -5.64 20.03
N PRO A 87 3.45 -6.76 20.24
CA PRO A 87 3.21 -7.65 21.37
C PRO A 87 3.26 -6.90 22.71
N PRO A 88 2.42 -7.26 23.71
CA PRO A 88 2.43 -6.60 25.02
C PRO A 88 3.78 -6.66 25.75
N ASP A 89 4.54 -7.74 25.54
CA ASP A 89 5.87 -7.99 26.08
C ASP A 89 6.98 -7.23 25.33
N PHE A 90 6.68 -6.52 24.24
CA PHE A 90 7.67 -5.71 23.51
C PHE A 90 8.32 -4.65 24.41
N TRP A 91 7.54 -4.07 25.33
CA TRP A 91 8.04 -3.07 26.28
C TRP A 91 9.09 -3.68 27.20
N ASP A 92 8.78 -4.84 27.79
CA ASP A 92 9.66 -5.57 28.71
C ASP A 92 10.92 -6.06 27.98
N PHE A 93 10.76 -6.58 26.76
CA PHE A 93 11.86 -6.97 25.88
C PHE A 93 12.84 -5.80 25.64
N TYR A 94 12.32 -4.63 25.28
CA TYR A 94 13.16 -3.46 25.02
C TYR A 94 13.81 -2.92 26.30
N PHE A 95 13.08 -2.91 27.41
CA PHE A 95 13.62 -2.50 28.71
C PHE A 95 14.76 -3.41 29.17
N ALA A 96 14.60 -4.73 29.03
CA ALA A 96 15.64 -5.70 29.37
C ALA A 96 16.92 -5.50 28.54
N LEU A 97 16.81 -5.06 27.28
CA LEU A 97 17.95 -4.82 26.40
C LEU A 97 18.67 -3.48 26.64
N THR A 98 17.92 -2.43 26.97
CA THR A 98 18.45 -1.05 26.97
C THR A 98 18.46 -0.38 28.35
N GLY A 99 17.83 -0.99 29.35
CA GLY A 99 17.62 -0.42 30.68
C GLY A 99 16.60 0.73 30.73
N ASN A 100 15.99 1.10 29.61
CA ASN A 100 15.02 2.18 29.49
C ASN A 100 13.81 1.73 28.67
N GLY A 101 12.69 2.41 28.84
CA GLY A 101 11.51 2.19 28.00
C GLY A 101 11.76 2.60 26.53
N PRO A 102 11.16 1.92 25.53
CA PRO A 102 11.31 2.31 24.14
C PRO A 102 10.76 3.72 23.89
N PRO A 103 11.57 4.61 23.30
CA PRO A 103 11.11 5.92 22.87
C PRO A 103 9.94 5.82 21.89
N GLU A 104 9.09 6.85 21.85
CA GLU A 104 7.92 6.90 20.95
C GLU A 104 8.31 6.73 19.48
N GLU A 105 9.46 7.28 19.06
CA GLU A 105 9.96 7.14 17.70
C GLU A 105 10.33 5.70 17.34
N VAL A 106 10.87 4.94 18.29
CA VAL A 106 11.18 3.51 18.11
C VAL A 106 9.89 2.72 18.01
N LEU A 107 8.92 2.95 18.91
CA LEU A 107 7.60 2.31 18.83
C LEU A 107 6.92 2.58 17.49
N THR A 108 6.96 3.83 17.03
CA THR A 108 6.40 4.24 15.74
C THR A 108 7.10 3.54 14.58
N HIS A 109 8.44 3.44 14.63
CA HIS A 109 9.22 2.72 13.64
C HIS A 109 8.87 1.23 13.61
N CYS A 110 8.83 0.56 14.77
CA CYS A 110 8.46 -0.85 14.87
C CYS A 110 7.05 -1.14 14.37
N ARG A 111 6.07 -0.26 14.61
CA ARG A 111 4.71 -0.39 14.05
C ARG A 111 4.71 -0.33 12.52
N ARG A 112 5.53 0.55 11.92
CA ARG A 112 5.69 0.62 10.46
C ARG A 112 6.35 -0.65 9.92
N GLU A 113 7.43 -1.11 10.56
CA GLU A 113 8.09 -2.36 10.16
C GLU A 113 7.11 -3.54 10.26
N LEU A 114 6.28 -3.62 11.30
CA LEU A 114 5.29 -4.68 11.47
C LEU A 114 4.25 -4.67 10.34
N MET A 115 3.71 -3.50 9.99
CA MET A 115 2.77 -3.33 8.88
C MET A 115 3.35 -3.88 7.57
N HIS A 116 4.59 -3.50 7.24
CA HIS A 116 5.25 -3.93 6.01
C HIS A 116 5.74 -5.37 6.08
N ALA A 117 6.06 -5.90 7.25
CA ALA A 117 6.35 -7.32 7.43
C ALA A 117 5.12 -8.19 7.14
N VAL A 118 3.93 -7.78 7.60
CA VAL A 118 2.66 -8.47 7.26
C VAL A 118 2.41 -8.42 5.76
N TRP A 119 2.58 -7.26 5.13
CA TRP A 119 2.43 -7.17 3.67
C TRP A 119 3.47 -7.98 2.90
N ALA A 120 4.71 -8.07 3.38
CA ALA A 120 5.73 -8.93 2.78
C ALA A 120 5.37 -10.42 2.85
N LEU A 121 4.63 -10.85 3.90
CA LEU A 121 4.10 -12.21 3.99
C LEU A 121 2.93 -12.45 3.01
N LEU A 122 2.13 -11.42 2.72
CA LEU A 122 1.03 -11.52 1.75
C LEU A 122 1.52 -11.46 0.30
N LEU A 123 2.57 -10.68 0.03
CA LEU A 123 3.25 -10.59 -1.26
C LEU A 123 4.34 -11.67 -1.36
N ASP A 124 3.98 -12.90 -1.02
CA ASP A 124 4.90 -14.03 -1.01
C ASP A 124 5.30 -14.49 -2.42
N LYS A 125 6.16 -15.49 -2.49
CA LYS A 125 6.64 -16.05 -3.75
C LYS A 125 5.50 -16.56 -4.67
N ASP A 126 4.41 -17.07 -4.10
CA ASP A 126 3.31 -17.67 -4.86
C ASP A 126 2.44 -16.55 -5.44
N PHE A 127 2.20 -15.47 -4.68
CA PHE A 127 1.58 -14.25 -5.17
C PHE A 127 2.42 -13.62 -6.27
N MET A 128 3.73 -13.48 -6.09
CA MET A 128 4.62 -12.88 -7.09
C MET A 128 4.64 -13.71 -8.39
N HIS A 129 4.69 -15.05 -8.27
CA HIS A 129 4.57 -15.95 -9.41
C HIS A 129 3.21 -15.80 -10.11
N ALA A 130 2.11 -15.72 -9.35
CA ALA A 130 0.79 -15.46 -9.91
C ALA A 130 0.68 -14.08 -10.58
N TYR A 131 1.34 -13.07 -10.04
CA TYR A 131 1.37 -11.73 -10.61
C TYR A 131 2.05 -11.71 -11.98
N GLU A 132 3.16 -12.43 -12.13
CA GLU A 132 3.92 -12.54 -13.38
C GLU A 132 3.26 -13.48 -14.38
N HIS A 133 2.92 -14.70 -13.96
CA HIS A 133 2.53 -15.80 -14.86
C HIS A 133 1.02 -16.05 -14.89
N GLY A 134 0.26 -15.43 -14.00
CA GLY A 134 -1.16 -15.67 -13.85
C GLY A 134 -1.50 -17.05 -13.27
N ILE A 135 -2.78 -17.26 -12.97
CA ILE A 135 -3.33 -18.49 -12.40
C ILE A 135 -4.39 -19.03 -13.36
N VAL A 136 -4.32 -20.32 -13.69
CA VAL A 136 -5.34 -20.97 -14.52
C VAL A 136 -6.51 -21.39 -13.65
N ILE A 137 -7.71 -20.92 -14.00
CA ILE A 137 -8.95 -21.19 -13.27
C ILE A 137 -10.02 -21.64 -14.27
N GLU A 138 -10.73 -22.71 -13.94
CA GLU A 138 -11.96 -23.11 -14.62
C GLU A 138 -13.10 -22.20 -14.17
N CYS A 139 -13.69 -21.48 -15.12
CA CYS A 139 -14.81 -20.59 -14.83
C CYS A 139 -16.14 -21.37 -14.75
N PRO A 140 -17.22 -20.80 -14.18
CA PRO A 140 -18.52 -21.47 -14.09
C PRO A 140 -19.15 -21.84 -15.44
N ASP A 141 -18.67 -21.28 -16.54
CA ASP A 141 -19.06 -21.63 -17.91
C ASP A 141 -18.29 -22.84 -18.47
N GLY A 142 -17.43 -23.48 -17.68
CA GLY A 142 -16.58 -24.61 -18.08
C GLY A 142 -15.36 -24.22 -18.91
N VAL A 143 -15.07 -22.92 -19.05
CA VAL A 143 -13.93 -22.44 -19.85
C VAL A 143 -12.76 -22.09 -18.94
N PHE A 144 -11.59 -22.64 -19.25
CA PHE A 144 -10.34 -22.30 -18.58
C PHE A 144 -9.83 -20.94 -19.04
N ARG A 145 -9.48 -20.09 -18.08
CA ARG A 145 -8.87 -18.78 -18.33
C ARG A 145 -7.67 -18.58 -17.42
N ARG A 146 -6.71 -17.75 -17.86
CA ARG A 146 -5.53 -17.40 -17.08
C ARG A 146 -5.70 -15.99 -16.50
N PHE A 147 -5.74 -15.93 -15.18
CA PHE A 147 -6.05 -14.74 -14.40
C PHE A 147 -4.79 -14.09 -13.84
N TYR A 148 -4.59 -12.81 -14.11
CA TYR A 148 -3.42 -12.03 -13.68
C TYR A 148 -3.84 -11.01 -12.62
N PRO A 149 -3.49 -11.20 -11.33
CA PRO A 149 -3.80 -10.27 -10.26
C PRO A 149 -3.08 -8.94 -10.46
N ARG A 150 -3.81 -7.83 -10.33
CA ARG A 150 -3.28 -6.47 -10.40
C ARG A 150 -3.88 -5.65 -9.28
N ILE A 151 -3.04 -5.00 -8.48
CA ILE A 151 -3.50 -4.09 -7.42
C ILE A 151 -3.84 -2.75 -8.06
N PHE A 152 -5.10 -2.32 -7.92
CA PHE A 152 -5.57 -1.05 -8.47
C PHE A 152 -5.67 0.03 -7.40
N THR A 153 -6.30 -0.33 -6.28
CA THR A 153 -6.60 0.63 -5.22
C THR A 153 -6.26 0.05 -3.86
N TYR A 154 -5.85 0.93 -2.97
CA TYR A 154 -5.76 0.70 -1.55
C TYR A 154 -6.38 1.93 -0.88
N SER A 155 -7.55 1.74 -0.28
CA SER A 155 -8.25 2.77 0.48
C SER A 155 -8.08 2.55 1.97
N ALA A 156 -7.75 3.62 2.69
CA ALA A 156 -7.66 3.64 4.15
C ALA A 156 -7.79 5.10 4.62
N ASP A 157 -7.88 5.33 5.92
CA ASP A 157 -7.83 6.69 6.47
C ASP A 157 -6.44 7.32 6.30
N TYR A 158 -6.28 8.62 6.62
CA TYR A 158 -5.01 9.30 6.44
C TYR A 158 -3.87 8.70 7.29
N PRO A 159 -4.01 8.52 8.62
CA PRO A 159 -2.97 7.88 9.43
C PRO A 159 -2.50 6.54 8.87
N GLU A 160 -3.41 5.71 8.39
CA GLU A 160 -3.09 4.42 7.80
C GLU A 160 -2.45 4.52 6.43
N LYS A 161 -2.92 5.41 5.56
CA LYS A 161 -2.27 5.73 4.28
C LYS A 161 -0.82 6.15 4.46
N ILE A 162 -0.52 6.91 5.50
CA ILE A 162 0.85 7.32 5.82
C ILE A 162 1.74 6.13 6.15
N LEU A 163 1.21 5.12 6.86
CA LEU A 163 1.92 3.87 7.13
C LEU A 163 2.13 3.05 5.84
N LEU A 164 1.07 2.92 5.03
CA LEU A 164 1.12 2.24 3.73
C LEU A 164 2.07 2.90 2.75
N ALA A 165 2.11 4.23 2.70
CA ALA A 165 2.96 5.03 1.84
C ALA A 165 4.41 5.12 2.34
N THR A 166 4.70 4.71 3.58
CA THR A 166 6.01 4.92 4.25
C THR A 166 6.45 6.39 4.20
N ILE A 167 5.53 7.30 4.54
CA ILE A 167 5.85 8.72 4.69
C ILE A 167 5.60 9.19 6.14
N ARG A 168 5.99 10.43 6.43
CA ARG A 168 5.83 11.05 7.73
C ARG A 168 4.44 11.64 7.86
N ASN A 169 3.80 11.36 8.99
CA ASN A 169 2.55 12.01 9.36
C ASN A 169 2.78 13.53 9.44
N PHE A 170 2.00 14.30 8.68
CA PHE A 170 2.14 15.75 8.55
C PHE A 170 3.58 16.24 8.26
N GLY A 171 4.33 15.47 7.47
CA GLY A 171 5.66 15.88 6.99
C GLY A 171 5.65 17.13 6.12
N LEU A 172 6.83 17.53 5.63
CA LEU A 172 6.98 18.66 4.69
C LEU A 172 6.10 18.48 3.44
N CYS A 173 5.97 17.24 2.97
CA CYS A 173 5.15 16.83 1.83
C CYS A 173 4.13 15.78 2.30
N PRO A 174 2.99 16.21 2.89
CA PRO A 174 2.10 15.31 3.62
C PRO A 174 1.21 14.43 2.73
N CYS A 175 1.16 14.69 1.41
CA CYS A 175 0.34 13.90 0.50
C CYS A 175 1.01 12.54 0.19
N PRO A 176 0.27 11.43 0.28
CA PRO A 176 0.79 10.11 -0.07
C PRO A 176 1.03 9.92 -1.57
N ARG A 177 0.43 10.75 -2.43
CA ARG A 177 0.54 10.61 -3.90
C ARG A 177 1.51 11.59 -4.57
N CYS A 178 1.85 12.71 -3.92
CA CYS A 178 2.67 13.76 -4.52
C CYS A 178 3.57 14.47 -3.50
N PHE A 179 4.60 15.17 -3.99
CA PHE A 179 5.56 15.96 -3.21
C PHE A 179 5.08 17.40 -2.98
N ILE A 180 3.76 17.65 -3.00
CA ILE A 180 3.23 18.97 -2.68
C ILE A 180 3.55 19.29 -1.22
N SER A 181 4.19 20.43 -1.01
CA SER A 181 4.60 20.90 0.29
C SER A 181 3.41 21.43 1.10
N LYS A 182 3.54 21.39 2.43
CA LYS A 182 2.48 21.79 3.37
C LYS A 182 1.99 23.23 3.17
N ASP A 183 2.87 24.15 2.78
CA ASP A 183 2.52 25.55 2.50
C ASP A 183 1.62 25.72 1.26
N LYS A 184 1.54 24.71 0.40
CA LYS A 184 0.68 24.71 -0.80
C LYS A 184 -0.68 24.05 -0.57
N ILE A 185 -0.96 23.51 0.61
CA ILE A 185 -2.28 22.94 0.93
C ILE A 185 -3.43 23.94 0.74
N PRO A 186 -3.31 25.24 1.06
CA PRO A 186 -4.37 26.21 0.79
C PRO A 186 -4.72 26.41 -0.69
N ASP A 187 -3.92 25.83 -1.60
CA ASP A 187 -4.17 25.86 -3.03
C ASP A 187 -5.03 24.68 -3.54
N VAL A 188 -5.40 23.72 -2.68
CA VAL A 188 -6.23 22.56 -3.05
C VAL A 188 -7.46 22.99 -3.83
N GLY A 189 -7.70 22.32 -4.97
CA GLY A 189 -8.86 22.58 -5.84
C GLY A 189 -8.68 23.73 -6.83
N LYS A 190 -7.52 24.40 -6.83
CA LYS A 190 -7.19 25.41 -7.87
C LYS A 190 -6.62 24.72 -9.10
N VAL A 191 -6.89 25.26 -10.29
CA VAL A 191 -6.44 24.67 -11.59
C VAL A 191 -4.93 24.42 -11.65
N TYR A 192 -4.13 25.30 -11.06
CA TYR A 192 -2.68 25.14 -11.02
C TYR A 192 -2.23 24.08 -10.00
N ASP A 193 -3.03 23.78 -8.97
CA ASP A 193 -2.73 22.74 -7.97
C ASP A 193 -2.80 21.36 -8.62
N ASP A 194 -3.82 21.11 -9.46
CA ASP A 194 -3.94 19.86 -10.23
C ASP A 194 -2.71 19.60 -11.09
N ARG A 195 -2.24 20.63 -11.81
CA ARG A 195 -1.01 20.53 -12.62
C ARG A 195 0.20 20.22 -11.73
N ARG A 196 0.36 20.93 -10.61
CA ARG A 196 1.48 20.69 -9.68
C ARG A 196 1.45 19.26 -9.15
N ARG A 197 0.30 18.75 -8.70
CA ARG A 197 0.13 17.39 -8.18
C ARG A 197 0.55 16.34 -9.19
N ASN A 198 0.16 16.52 -10.45
CA ASN A 198 0.54 15.61 -11.54
C ASN A 198 2.05 15.64 -11.77
N THR A 199 2.65 16.83 -11.89
CA THR A 199 4.10 16.97 -12.13
C THR A 199 4.97 16.54 -10.95
N ALA A 200 4.47 16.69 -9.72
CA ALA A 200 5.15 16.36 -8.49
C ALA A 200 4.69 15.01 -7.93
N SER A 201 4.16 14.12 -8.77
CA SER A 201 3.73 12.79 -8.34
C SER A 201 4.88 12.02 -7.70
N ARG A 202 4.57 11.27 -6.63
CA ARG A 202 5.53 10.36 -6.02
C ARG A 202 5.70 9.15 -6.93
N ILE A 203 6.95 8.72 -7.05
CA ILE A 203 7.34 7.59 -7.88
C ILE A 203 8.11 6.62 -7.00
N ASP A 204 7.66 5.38 -6.94
CA ASP A 204 8.48 4.32 -6.40
C ASP A 204 9.65 4.03 -7.36
N SER A 205 10.86 4.09 -6.83
CA SER A 205 12.07 4.07 -7.66
C SER A 205 13.26 3.49 -6.91
N THR A 206 14.25 3.03 -7.68
CA THR A 206 15.53 2.58 -7.13
C THR A 206 16.23 3.68 -6.34
N ALA A 207 16.12 4.94 -6.76
CA ALA A 207 16.66 6.09 -6.02
C ALA A 207 15.99 6.27 -4.65
N ARG A 208 14.66 6.15 -4.57
CA ARG A 208 13.94 6.16 -3.30
C ARG A 208 14.39 5.01 -2.41
N ASN A 209 14.51 3.79 -2.95
CA ASN A 209 14.95 2.62 -2.20
C ASN A 209 16.39 2.76 -1.71
N PHE A 210 17.26 3.41 -2.48
CA PHE A 210 18.62 3.75 -2.06
C PHE A 210 18.63 4.71 -0.87
N ASP A 211 17.83 5.79 -0.92
CA ASP A 211 17.69 6.76 0.19
C ASP A 211 17.20 6.04 1.47
N ILE A 212 16.18 5.19 1.36
CA ILE A 212 15.63 4.41 2.47
C ILE A 212 16.68 3.45 3.04
N ASN A 213 17.36 2.68 2.18
CA ASN A 213 18.39 1.72 2.61
C ASN A 213 19.56 2.44 3.29
N THR A 214 19.96 3.61 2.80
CA THR A 214 21.00 4.42 3.43
C THR A 214 20.60 4.85 4.84
N ALA A 215 19.38 5.35 5.01
CA ALA A 215 18.86 5.71 6.33
C ALA A 215 18.73 4.50 7.28
N ARG A 216 18.35 3.34 6.75
CA ARG A 216 18.30 2.08 7.50
C ARG A 216 19.68 1.64 7.99
N LYS A 217 20.73 1.77 7.17
CA LYS A 217 22.11 1.47 7.59
C LYS A 217 22.53 2.32 8.78
N PHE A 218 22.20 3.62 8.78
CA PHE A 218 22.48 4.46 9.94
C PHE A 218 21.83 3.91 11.23
N ILE A 219 20.60 3.45 11.15
CA ILE A 219 19.87 2.92 12.33
C ILE A 219 20.39 1.55 12.76
N TYR A 220 20.41 0.59 11.84
CA TYR A 220 20.64 -0.82 12.17
C TYR A 220 22.12 -1.22 12.23
N GLU A 221 22.98 -0.56 11.47
CA GLU A 221 24.42 -0.88 11.41
C GLU A 221 25.23 0.10 12.26
N ASN A 222 24.88 1.39 12.26
CA ASN A 222 25.65 2.42 12.97
C ASN A 222 25.06 2.82 14.34
N GLY A 223 23.88 2.31 14.70
CA GLY A 223 23.24 2.58 16.00
C GLY A 223 22.68 4.00 16.15
N GLU A 224 22.45 4.72 15.06
CA GLU A 224 21.87 6.06 15.09
C GLU A 224 20.37 6.02 15.43
N GLY A 225 19.88 7.06 16.10
CA GLY A 225 18.46 7.21 16.38
C GLY A 225 17.60 7.33 15.12
N VAL A 226 16.32 6.92 15.20
CA VAL A 226 15.38 6.95 14.06
C VAL A 226 15.16 8.38 13.53
N LYS A 227 15.23 9.38 14.41
CA LYS A 227 15.17 10.81 14.06
C LYS A 227 16.53 11.51 14.15
N SER A 228 17.63 10.77 14.08
CA SER A 228 18.98 11.34 14.08
C SER A 228 19.18 12.31 12.91
N ALA A 229 20.11 13.25 13.07
CA ALA A 229 20.47 14.19 12.00
C ALA A 229 20.95 13.46 10.73
N ALA A 230 21.56 12.28 10.87
CA ALA A 230 21.99 11.43 9.76
C ALA A 230 20.79 10.94 8.93
N VAL A 231 19.74 10.42 9.60
CA VAL A 231 18.51 9.95 8.94
C VAL A 231 17.71 11.13 8.35
N GLU A 232 17.58 12.21 9.12
CA GLU A 232 16.83 13.41 8.71
C GLU A 232 17.40 14.04 7.44
N ARG A 233 18.73 14.11 7.30
CA ARG A 233 19.38 14.68 6.12
C ARG A 233 19.02 13.94 4.82
N VAL A 234 18.68 12.66 4.91
CA VAL A 234 18.37 11.82 3.74
C VAL A 234 16.86 11.86 3.41
N LEU A 235 16.00 11.78 4.43
CA LEU A 235 14.58 11.48 4.21
C LEU A 235 13.62 12.66 4.42
N ARG A 236 14.02 13.70 5.14
CA ARG A 236 13.12 14.77 5.62
C ARG A 236 12.43 15.52 4.50
N ASP A 237 13.18 15.96 3.51
CA ASP A 237 12.69 16.84 2.43
C ASP A 237 11.57 16.18 1.62
N LYS A 238 11.67 14.87 1.41
CA LYS A 238 10.66 14.06 0.72
C LYS A 238 9.60 13.49 1.66
N SER A 239 9.73 13.76 2.96
CA SER A 239 8.90 13.23 4.04
C SER A 239 8.87 11.71 4.12
N PHE A 240 9.95 11.04 3.72
CA PHE A 240 10.05 9.58 3.84
C PHE A 240 10.40 9.16 5.27
N VAL A 241 10.18 7.89 5.57
CA VAL A 241 10.57 7.22 6.82
C VAL A 241 11.52 6.07 6.48
N PRO A 242 12.39 5.64 7.42
CA PRO A 242 13.39 4.61 7.18
C PRO A 242 12.82 3.18 7.16
N THR A 243 11.66 2.99 6.52
CA THR A 243 10.95 1.71 6.41
C THR A 243 10.92 1.26 4.95
N THR A 244 11.35 0.03 4.71
CA THR A 244 11.19 -0.61 3.39
C THR A 244 9.72 -0.90 3.16
N ASN A 245 9.19 -0.45 2.03
CA ASN A 245 7.80 -0.65 1.68
C ASN A 245 7.63 -1.98 0.94
N ALA A 246 6.81 -2.88 1.47
CA ALA A 246 6.62 -4.23 0.91
C ALA A 246 6.17 -4.20 -0.56
N PHE A 247 5.31 -3.25 -0.94
CA PHE A 247 4.82 -3.10 -2.31
C PHE A 247 5.91 -2.71 -3.32
N SER A 248 7.07 -2.24 -2.86
CA SER A 248 8.21 -1.98 -3.75
C SER A 248 8.77 -3.27 -4.36
N SER A 249 8.39 -4.45 -3.85
CA SER A 249 8.69 -5.73 -4.49
C SER A 249 8.06 -5.82 -5.88
N LEU A 250 6.94 -5.13 -6.14
CA LEU A 250 6.23 -5.13 -7.42
C LEU A 250 6.82 -4.11 -8.42
N LEU A 251 7.82 -3.31 -8.02
CA LEU A 251 8.41 -2.26 -8.86
C LEU A 251 8.91 -2.78 -10.21
N HIS A 252 9.46 -3.99 -10.25
CA HIS A 252 9.98 -4.59 -11.48
C HIS A 252 8.88 -4.94 -12.50
N PHE A 253 7.61 -5.00 -12.08
CA PHE A 253 6.46 -5.10 -12.95
C PHE A 253 5.91 -3.75 -13.41
N GLY A 254 6.61 -2.65 -13.12
CA GLY A 254 6.14 -1.28 -13.43
C GLY A 254 5.14 -0.73 -12.42
N PHE A 255 4.93 -1.41 -11.29
CA PHE A 255 3.99 -0.97 -10.27
C PHE A 255 4.51 0.23 -9.48
N ASN A 256 3.72 1.29 -9.37
CA ASN A 256 4.00 2.44 -8.50
C ASN A 256 3.07 2.44 -7.28
N LEU A 257 3.60 2.08 -6.11
CA LEU A 257 2.84 1.97 -4.87
C LEU A 257 2.08 3.25 -4.48
N PHE A 258 2.54 4.42 -4.91
CA PHE A 258 1.86 5.68 -4.56
C PHE A 258 0.56 5.89 -5.37
N GLN A 259 0.42 5.23 -6.51
CA GLN A 259 -0.77 5.36 -7.35
C GLN A 259 -1.95 4.54 -6.84
N MET A 260 -1.69 3.44 -6.11
CA MET A 260 -2.77 2.64 -5.54
C MET A 260 -3.51 3.38 -4.41
N LEU A 261 -2.88 4.34 -3.74
CA LEU A 261 -3.45 5.02 -2.59
C LEU A 261 -4.55 6.00 -3.03
N VAL A 262 -5.81 5.62 -2.81
CA VAL A 262 -6.98 6.39 -3.22
C VAL A 262 -7.60 7.13 -2.04
N PRO A 263 -8.17 8.33 -2.24
CA PRO A 263 -8.82 9.08 -1.16
C PRO A 263 -9.97 8.28 -0.56
N ASP A 264 -10.13 8.41 0.76
CA ASP A 264 -11.29 7.88 1.48
C ASP A 264 -12.19 9.07 1.78
N PHE A 265 -13.12 9.32 0.87
CA PHE A 265 -14.04 10.45 0.97
C PHE A 265 -14.96 10.38 2.19
N MET A 266 -15.01 9.27 2.95
CA MET A 266 -15.80 9.23 4.19
C MET A 266 -15.02 9.72 5.41
N HIS A 267 -13.70 9.64 5.38
CA HIS A 267 -12.83 9.93 6.53
C HIS A 267 -11.81 11.06 6.29
N GLU A 268 -11.71 11.56 5.04
CA GLU A 268 -10.84 12.67 4.67
C GLU A 268 -11.66 13.97 4.49
N PHE A 269 -12.07 14.58 5.60
CA PHE A 269 -12.64 15.94 5.67
C PHE A 269 -11.89 16.80 6.68
#